data_AF-A0A952RXJ5-F1
#
_entry.id   AF-A0A952RXJ5-F1
#
_cell.length_a   1.000
_cell.length_b   1.000
_cell.length_c   1.000
_cell.angle_alpha   90.00
_cell.angle_beta   90.00
_cell.angle_gamma   90.00
#
_symmetry.space_group_name_H-M   'P 1'
#
loop_
_entity.id
_entity.type
_entity.pdbx_description
1 polymer ?
#
loop_
_entity_poly.entity_id
_entity_poly.type
_entity_poly.pdbx_seq_one_letter_code
_entity_poly.pdbx_strand_id
1 'polypeptide(L)'
;MGIAENETKIQKRIQKAFEESGYSESNSYHISFHMTDWLGDIEELQRVYSNVEDLSNDDILEFVYKFVAHVPNHLNAAMKLTGIGPVTDVFGANIFEDDE
;
A
#
# COMPACT_ATOMS: atom_id res chain seq x y z
N MET A 1 17.17 6.73 -9.76
CA MET A 1 15.79 6.52 -10.21
C MET A 1 15.08 5.78 -9.10
N GLY A 2 14.06 6.39 -8.51
CA GLY A 2 13.29 5.82 -7.41
C GLY A 2 12.40 4.66 -7.88
N ILE A 3 11.90 3.85 -6.95
CA ILE A 3 10.84 2.86 -7.24
C ILE A 3 9.51 3.57 -7.59
N ALA A 4 9.22 4.73 -6.97
CA ALA A 4 8.03 5.52 -7.25
C ALA A 4 8.04 6.09 -8.68
N GLU A 5 9.19 6.45 -9.22
CA GLU A 5 9.32 6.87 -10.63
C GLU A 5 8.96 5.75 -11.63
N ASN A 6 8.95 4.49 -11.16
CA ASN A 6 8.57 3.33 -11.95
C ASN A 6 7.13 2.86 -11.67
N GLU A 7 6.35 3.59 -10.86
CA GLU A 7 5.02 3.19 -10.39
C GLU A 7 4.12 2.73 -11.55
N THR A 8 3.93 3.56 -12.58
CA THR A 8 3.09 3.21 -13.73
C THR A 8 3.53 1.91 -14.42
N LYS A 9 4.84 1.66 -14.51
CA LYS A 9 5.38 0.44 -15.14
C LYS A 9 5.12 -0.78 -14.25
N ILE A 10 5.32 -0.64 -12.95
CA ILE A 10 5.09 -1.69 -11.95
C ILE A 10 3.60 -2.02 -11.90
N GLN A 11 2.74 -1.02 -11.78
CA GLN A 11 1.29 -1.15 -11.75
C GLN A 11 0.78 -1.91 -12.98
N LYS A 12 1.16 -1.49 -14.19
CA LYS A 12 0.79 -2.20 -15.43
C LYS A 12 1.25 -3.66 -15.45
N ARG A 13 2.44 -3.95 -14.90
CA ARG A 13 2.96 -5.32 -14.86
C ARG A 13 2.19 -6.19 -13.86
N ILE A 14 1.79 -5.63 -12.73
CA ILE A 14 0.95 -6.30 -11.72
C ILE A 14 -0.45 -6.53 -12.28
N GLN A 15 -1.09 -5.49 -12.84
CA GLN A 15 -2.42 -5.60 -13.46
C GLN A 15 -2.46 -6.75 -14.47
N LYS A 16 -1.51 -6.76 -15.41
CA LYS A 16 -1.42 -7.82 -16.43
C LYS A 16 -1.27 -9.22 -15.82
N ALA A 17 -0.53 -9.37 -14.71
CA ALA A 17 -0.36 -10.66 -14.06
C ALA A 17 -1.68 -11.19 -13.48
N PHE A 18 -2.52 -10.32 -12.92
CA PHE A 18 -3.84 -10.69 -12.40
C PHE A 18 -4.84 -10.99 -13.53
N GLU A 19 -4.81 -10.22 -14.62
CA GLU A 19 -5.61 -10.50 -15.82
C GLU A 19 -5.26 -11.87 -16.42
N GLU A 20 -3.97 -12.18 -16.57
CA GLU A 20 -3.48 -13.49 -17.04
C GLU A 20 -3.84 -14.64 -16.09
N SER A 21 -4.12 -14.33 -14.82
CA SER A 21 -4.57 -15.29 -13.80
C SER A 21 -6.10 -15.43 -13.73
N GLY A 22 -6.85 -14.75 -14.60
CA GLY A 22 -8.31 -14.87 -14.71
C GLY A 22 -9.13 -13.87 -13.91
N TYR A 23 -8.50 -12.84 -13.32
CA TYR A 23 -9.23 -11.74 -12.68
C TYR A 23 -9.84 -10.82 -13.74
N SER A 24 -10.94 -10.14 -13.41
CA SER A 24 -11.50 -9.09 -14.28
C SER A 24 -10.51 -7.93 -14.43
N GLU A 25 -10.60 -7.19 -15.53
CA GLU A 25 -9.81 -5.97 -15.76
C GLU A 25 -9.96 -4.98 -14.60
N SER A 26 -11.20 -4.75 -14.14
CA SER A 26 -11.48 -3.86 -13.01
C SER A 26 -10.81 -4.32 -11.72
N ASN A 27 -10.94 -5.59 -11.32
CA ASN A 27 -10.27 -6.09 -10.11
C ASN A 27 -8.75 -6.02 -10.26
N SER A 28 -8.22 -6.39 -11.44
CA SER A 28 -6.78 -6.38 -11.70
C SER A 28 -6.19 -4.97 -11.61
N TYR A 29 -6.91 -3.97 -12.14
CA TYR A 29 -6.56 -2.57 -11.99
C TYR A 29 -6.54 -2.14 -10.53
N HIS A 30 -7.62 -2.39 -9.76
CA HIS A 30 -7.70 -1.98 -8.36
C HIS A 30 -6.65 -2.67 -7.49
N ILE A 31 -6.41 -3.97 -7.69
CA ILE A 31 -5.33 -4.69 -7.01
C ILE A 31 -3.98 -4.02 -7.32
N SER A 32 -3.70 -3.74 -8.60
CA SER A 32 -2.43 -3.12 -8.98
C SER A 32 -2.26 -1.72 -8.39
N PHE A 33 -3.31 -0.90 -8.38
CA PHE A 33 -3.32 0.44 -7.79
C PHE A 33 -3.02 0.37 -6.29
N HIS A 34 -3.76 -0.45 -5.54
CA HIS A 34 -3.52 -0.61 -4.11
C HIS A 34 -2.17 -1.23 -3.78
N MET A 35 -1.51 -1.90 -4.73
CA MET A 35 -0.14 -2.40 -4.54
C MET A 35 0.95 -1.40 -4.91
N THR A 36 0.63 -0.24 -5.49
CA THR A 36 1.63 0.73 -5.97
C THR A 36 1.46 2.16 -5.49
N ASP A 37 0.27 2.57 -5.06
CA ASP A 37 -0.01 3.94 -4.60
C ASP A 37 0.86 4.39 -3.40
N TRP A 38 1.41 3.41 -2.66
CA TRP A 38 2.27 3.63 -1.50
C TRP A 38 3.78 3.46 -1.79
N LEU A 39 4.20 3.44 -3.06
CA LEU A 39 5.64 3.35 -3.39
C LEU A 39 6.43 4.57 -2.89
N GLY A 40 5.82 5.75 -2.86
CA GLY A 40 6.41 6.95 -2.26
C GLY A 40 6.62 6.81 -0.76
N ASP A 41 5.67 6.20 -0.04
CA ASP A 41 5.80 5.93 1.40
C ASP A 41 6.98 5.01 1.71
N ILE A 42 7.31 4.07 0.82
CA ILE A 42 8.49 3.19 0.99
C ILE A 42 9.80 3.90 0.75
N GLU A 43 9.86 4.79 -0.24
CA GLU A 43 11.05 5.64 -0.42
C GLU A 43 11.26 6.53 0.79
N GLU A 44 10.18 7.07 1.35
CA GLU A 44 10.25 7.87 2.56
C GLU A 44 10.65 7.01 3.78
N LEU A 45 10.08 5.82 3.94
CA LEU A 45 10.47 4.86 4.98
C LEU A 45 11.97 4.56 4.91
N GLN A 46 12.47 4.26 3.71
CA GLN A 46 13.89 4.01 3.49
C GLN A 46 14.73 5.23 3.89
N ARG A 47 14.31 6.44 3.48
CA ARG A 47 14.99 7.70 3.82
C ARG A 47 15.03 7.92 5.33
N VAL A 48 13.89 7.78 6.00
CA VAL A 48 13.75 7.97 7.45
C VAL A 48 14.62 6.98 8.21
N TYR A 49 14.54 5.69 7.87
CA TYR A 49 15.32 4.65 8.54
C TYR A 49 16.82 4.77 8.30
N SER A 50 17.23 5.25 7.12
CA SER A 50 18.65 5.43 6.80
C SER A 50 19.30 6.62 7.52
N ASN A 51 18.50 7.59 7.99
CA ASN A 51 18.98 8.81 8.64
C ASN A 51 18.34 9.01 10.02
N VAL A 52 17.91 7.94 10.68
CA VAL A 52 17.07 8.01 11.89
C VAL A 52 17.73 8.76 13.05
N GLU A 53 19.07 8.72 13.14
CA GLU A 53 19.85 9.42 14.17
C GLU A 53 19.88 10.96 13.96
N ASP A 54 19.61 11.42 12.75
CA ASP A 54 19.61 12.84 12.37
C ASP A 54 18.20 13.47 12.44
N LEU A 55 17.17 12.67 12.73
CA LEU A 55 15.77 13.08 12.76
C LEU A 55 15.33 13.41 14.19
N SER A 56 14.44 14.39 14.32
CA SER A 56 13.77 14.64 15.59
C SER A 56 12.70 13.59 15.86
N ASN A 57 12.29 13.46 17.13
CA ASN A 57 11.15 12.61 17.49
C ASN A 57 9.87 13.03 16.75
N ASP A 58 9.67 14.32 16.52
CA ASP A 58 8.49 14.83 15.83
C ASP A 58 8.49 14.41 14.35
N ASP A 59 9.65 14.47 13.68
CA ASP A 59 9.79 13.98 12.29
C ASP A 59 9.48 12.49 12.19
N ILE A 60 9.98 11.69 13.15
CA ILE A 60 9.74 10.24 13.21
C ILE A 60 8.24 9.96 13.44
N LEU A 61 7.61 10.65 14.39
CA LEU A 61 6.19 10.46 14.68
C LEU A 61 5.31 10.85 13.49
N GLU A 62 5.59 11.99 12.85
CA GLU A 62 4.86 12.44 11.67
C GLU A 62 4.93 11.41 10.55
N PHE A 63 6.14 10.90 10.27
CA PHE A 63 6.32 9.85 9.27
C PHE A 63 5.55 8.58 9.62
N VAL A 64 5.71 8.07 10.85
CA VAL A 64 5.06 6.83 11.28
C VAL A 64 3.55 6.95 11.17
N TYR A 65 2.96 8.07 11.62
CA TYR A 65 1.51 8.28 11.52
C TYR A 65 1.00 8.30 10.07
N LYS A 66 1.71 8.97 9.15
CA LYS A 66 1.35 8.95 7.73
C LYS A 66 1.42 7.53 7.16
N PHE A 67 2.52 6.83 7.40
CA PHE A 67 2.75 5.50 6.86
C PHE A 67 1.69 4.50 7.35
N VAL A 68 1.40 4.46 8.66
CA VAL A 68 0.42 3.52 9.23
C VAL A 68 -1.03 3.89 8.91
N ALA A 69 -1.33 5.17 8.64
CA ALA A 69 -2.66 5.58 8.20
C ALA A 69 -2.91 5.29 6.71
N HIS A 70 -1.86 5.28 5.89
CA HIS A 70 -1.97 5.12 4.44
C HIS A 70 -1.79 3.66 4.00
N VAL A 71 -0.59 3.09 4.24
CA VAL A 71 -0.18 1.81 3.63
C VAL A 71 -1.08 0.63 4.03
N PRO A 72 -1.45 0.43 5.32
CA PRO A 72 -2.31 -0.69 5.71
C PRO A 72 -3.67 -0.71 5.00
N ASN A 73 -4.28 0.46 4.74
CA ASN A 73 -5.56 0.54 4.05
C ASN A 73 -5.46 0.01 2.62
N HIS A 74 -4.38 0.35 1.91
CA HIS A 74 -4.12 -0.16 0.56
C HIS A 74 -3.82 -1.66 0.57
N LEU A 75 -3.01 -2.15 1.51
CA LEU A 75 -2.72 -3.59 1.63
C LEU A 75 -3.98 -4.41 1.95
N ASN A 76 -4.85 -3.90 2.84
CA ASN A 76 -6.12 -4.55 3.18
C ASN A 76 -7.08 -4.58 1.99
N ALA A 77 -7.17 -3.49 1.23
CA ALA A 77 -7.97 -3.46 -0.01
C ALA A 77 -7.45 -4.47 -1.04
N ALA A 78 -6.14 -4.55 -1.26
CA ALA A 78 -5.54 -5.55 -2.15
C ALA A 78 -5.81 -6.98 -1.67
N MET A 79 -5.67 -7.26 -0.37
CA MET A 79 -5.98 -8.58 0.20
C MET A 79 -7.45 -8.97 -0.02
N LYS A 80 -8.39 -8.03 0.22
CA LYS A 80 -9.83 -8.23 -0.04
C LYS A 80 -10.10 -8.56 -1.50
N LEU A 81 -9.50 -7.82 -2.43
CA LEU A 81 -9.72 -7.99 -3.87
C LEU A 81 -9.07 -9.26 -4.44
N THR A 82 -7.95 -9.70 -3.87
CA THR A 82 -7.27 -10.95 -4.28
C THR A 82 -7.93 -12.22 -3.72
N GLY A 83 -8.83 -12.10 -2.74
CA GLY A 83 -9.54 -13.26 -2.18
C GLY A 83 -8.66 -14.28 -1.48
N ILE A 84 -7.40 -13.94 -1.15
CA ILE A 84 -6.43 -14.86 -0.52
C ILE A 84 -6.76 -15.21 0.93
N GLY A 85 -7.70 -14.49 1.55
CA GLY A 85 -8.17 -14.78 2.89
C GLY A 85 -9.00 -13.65 3.48
N PRO A 86 -9.63 -13.88 4.65
CA PRO A 86 -10.32 -12.83 5.37
C PRO A 86 -9.32 -11.77 5.84
N VAL A 87 -9.67 -10.49 5.68
CA VAL A 87 -8.98 -9.43 6.41
C VAL A 87 -9.46 -9.52 7.86
N THR A 88 -8.62 -10.09 8.72
CA THR A 88 -8.93 -10.21 10.15
C THR A 88 -8.38 -9.01 10.90
N ASP A 89 -9.29 -8.25 11.48
CA ASP A 89 -8.96 -7.18 12.40
C ASP A 89 -8.65 -7.74 13.80
N VAL A 90 -7.38 -7.99 14.06
CA VAL A 90 -6.91 -8.55 15.33
C VAL A 90 -7.05 -7.54 16.48
N PHE A 91 -7.17 -6.24 16.17
CA PHE A 91 -7.19 -5.16 17.15
C PHE A 91 -8.55 -4.49 17.34
N GLY A 92 -9.57 -4.87 16.55
CA GLY A 92 -10.88 -4.22 16.57
C GLY A 92 -10.86 -2.78 16.05
N ALA A 93 -9.94 -2.46 15.13
CA ALA A 93 -9.82 -1.19 14.43
C ALA A 93 -10.92 -0.87 13.40
N ASN A 94 -11.88 -1.76 13.13
CA ASN A 94 -12.96 -1.60 12.15
C ASN A 94 -12.45 -1.07 10.79
N ILE A 95 -11.50 -1.80 10.20
CA ILE A 95 -10.75 -1.38 8.99
C ILE A 95 -11.61 -1.20 7.71
N PHE A 96 -12.90 -1.51 7.79
CA PHE A 96 -13.91 -1.23 6.77
C PHE A 96 -15.20 -0.84 7.47
N GLU A 97 -15.30 0.37 8.01
CA GLU A 97 -16.63 0.96 8.19
C GLU A 97 -17.13 1.34 6.79
N ASP A 98 -18.31 0.84 6.43
CA ASP A 98 -19.01 1.27 5.23
C ASP A 98 -19.26 2.78 5.36
N ASP A 99 -18.76 3.56 4.41
CA ASP A 99 -19.25 4.94 4.21
C ASP A 99 -20.73 4.82 3.79
N GLU A 100 -21.66 4.84 4.78
CA GLU A 100 -23.09 5.12 4.54
C GLU A 100 -23.31 6.55 4.04
#